data_AF-A0A2G5SVR4-F1
#
_entry.id   AF-A0A2G5SVR4-F1
#
_cell.length_a   1.000
_cell.length_b   1.000
_cell.length_c   1.000
_cell.angle_alpha   90.00
_cell.angle_beta   90.00
_cell.angle_gamma   90.00
#
_symmetry.space_group_name_H-M   'P 1'
#
loop_
_entity.id
_entity.type
_entity.pdbx_description
1 polymer ?
#
loop_
_entity_poly.entity_id
_entity_poly.type
_entity_poly.pdbx_seq_one_letter_code
_entity_poly.pdbx_strand_id
1 'polypeptide(L)'
;MNFNIRPATTMAQSLKRLSSNLQFSTNIQESLDQLLQLNAPLTLLRQYNIKMLATRYIMHPTAKDAARRLVAICNRLEKSDVLTPTTNANGISRKRPNTDAIEDLISCKRTTPIMSAPKSKSPTATKEGPSQRHQSISTQTNSEEQKKREERMARDFQKRKAVEAARMKDAEEKRRQQLMAIEEYKQQRLQAIRFGGSDTKENQKPMKPKGKRGNCFKCRF
;
A
#
# COMPACT_ATOMS: atom_id res chain seq x y z
N MET A 1 -10.21 42.23 -31.86
CA MET A 1 -9.52 41.32 -30.93
C MET A 1 -10.53 40.30 -30.45
N ASN A 2 -10.52 39.09 -31.03
CA ASN A 2 -11.48 38.04 -30.70
C ASN A 2 -11.03 37.34 -29.42
N PHE A 3 -11.69 37.66 -28.31
CA PHE A 3 -11.59 36.87 -27.09
C PHE A 3 -12.28 35.53 -27.35
N ASN A 4 -11.50 34.52 -27.73
CA ASN A 4 -11.93 33.14 -27.67
C ASN A 4 -12.14 32.79 -26.20
N ILE A 5 -13.38 32.96 -25.73
CA ILE A 5 -13.85 32.51 -24.44
C ILE A 5 -13.79 30.97 -24.50
N ARG A 6 -12.69 30.38 -24.03
CA ARG A 6 -12.62 28.94 -23.77
C ARG A 6 -13.76 28.60 -22.82
N PRO A 7 -14.63 27.62 -23.14
CA PRO A 7 -15.54 27.11 -22.13
C PRO A 7 -14.70 26.59 -20.97
N ALA A 8 -15.13 26.86 -19.74
CA ALA A 8 -14.49 26.31 -18.54
C ALA A 8 -14.42 24.78 -18.69
N THR A 9 -13.26 24.28 -19.12
CA THR A 9 -13.07 22.85 -19.34
C THR A 9 -13.14 22.19 -17.98
N THR A 10 -14.21 21.44 -17.76
CA THR A 10 -14.37 20.69 -16.52
C THR A 10 -13.22 19.69 -16.39
N MET A 11 -12.77 19.44 -15.17
CA MET A 11 -11.66 18.50 -14.90
C MET A 11 -11.87 17.15 -15.60
N ALA A 12 -13.11 16.67 -15.66
CA ALA A 12 -13.49 15.45 -16.38
C ALA A 12 -13.25 15.53 -17.90
N GLN A 13 -13.55 16.67 -18.54
CA GLN A 13 -13.25 16.87 -19.97
C GLN A 13 -11.75 16.89 -20.24
N SER A 14 -10.97 17.55 -19.37
CA SER A 14 -9.51 17.55 -19.46
C SER A 14 -8.94 16.14 -19.28
N LEU A 15 -9.41 15.39 -18.29
CA LEU A 15 -9.02 13.99 -18.09
C LEU A 15 -9.37 13.10 -19.27
N LYS A 16 -10.58 13.25 -19.84
CA LYS A 16 -11.00 12.49 -21.03
C LYS A 16 -10.10 12.74 -22.23
N ARG A 17 -9.70 14.00 -22.45
CA ARG A 17 -8.76 14.36 -23.51
C ARG A 17 -7.39 13.74 -23.25
N LEU A 18 -6.86 13.93 -22.04
CA LEU A 18 -5.53 13.40 -21.66
C LEU A 18 -5.48 11.88 -21.69
N SER A 19 -6.54 11.19 -21.26
CA SER A 19 -6.64 9.73 -21.35
C SER A 19 -6.65 9.26 -22.79
N SER A 20 -7.31 9.99 -23.70
CA SER A 20 -7.33 9.67 -25.13
C SER A 20 -5.93 9.83 -25.72
N ASN A 21 -5.22 10.91 -25.40
CA ASN A 21 -3.84 11.12 -25.84
C ASN A 21 -2.91 9.97 -25.40
N LEU A 22 -3.05 9.51 -24.15
CA LEU A 22 -2.31 8.36 -23.63
C LEU A 22 -2.75 7.02 -24.23
N GLN A 23 -3.94 6.91 -24.81
CA GLN A 23 -4.36 5.69 -25.52
C GLN A 23 -3.76 5.66 -26.93
N PHE A 24 -3.75 6.81 -27.61
CA PHE A 24 -3.23 6.95 -28.96
C PHE A 24 -1.73 7.23 -29.02
N SER A 25 -1.04 7.25 -27.87
CA SER A 25 0.40 7.52 -27.76
C SER A 25 0.84 8.88 -28.35
N THR A 26 -0.06 9.87 -28.35
CA THR A 26 0.21 11.22 -28.86
C THR A 26 0.63 12.15 -27.72
N ASN A 27 1.73 12.90 -27.88
CA ASN A 27 2.23 13.87 -26.88
C ASN A 27 2.25 13.30 -25.44
N ILE A 28 2.84 12.11 -25.29
CA ILE A 28 2.80 11.34 -24.03
C ILE A 28 3.40 12.13 -22.87
N GLN A 29 4.58 12.71 -23.04
CA GLN A 29 5.28 13.47 -21.99
C GLN A 29 4.42 14.65 -21.50
N GLU A 30 3.96 15.48 -22.43
CA GLU A 30 3.14 16.65 -22.13
C GLU A 30 1.82 16.23 -21.45
N SER A 31 1.19 15.16 -21.93
CA SER A 31 -0.07 14.66 -21.36
C SER A 31 0.12 14.15 -19.93
N LEU A 32 1.23 13.47 -19.64
CA LEU A 32 1.56 13.03 -18.28
C LEU A 32 1.87 14.21 -17.35
N ASP A 33 2.59 15.21 -17.82
CA ASP A 33 2.90 16.41 -17.04
C ASP A 33 1.62 17.21 -16.73
N GLN A 34 0.71 17.35 -17.70
CA GLN A 34 -0.59 17.98 -17.50
C GLN A 34 -1.46 17.18 -16.50
N LEU A 35 -1.42 15.84 -16.54
CA LEU A 35 -2.11 15.00 -15.56
C LEU A 35 -1.57 15.19 -14.14
N LEU A 36 -0.25 15.36 -14.01
CA LEU A 36 0.38 15.64 -12.71
C LEU A 36 -0.03 17.02 -12.16
N GLN A 37 -0.17 18.02 -13.02
CA GLN A 37 -0.62 19.37 -12.64
C GLN A 37 -2.10 19.41 -12.28
N LEU A 38 -2.94 18.63 -12.97
CA LEU A 38 -4.39 18.62 -12.75
C LEU A 38 -4.79 18.10 -11.36
N ASN A 39 -3.93 17.29 -10.73
CA ASN A 39 -4.13 16.72 -9.39
C ASN A 39 -5.55 16.17 -9.17
N ALA A 40 -6.01 15.34 -10.10
CA ALA A 40 -7.37 14.82 -10.09
C ALA A 40 -7.64 13.86 -8.92
N PRO A 41 -8.87 13.83 -8.38
CA PRO A 41 -9.24 12.89 -7.32
C PRO A 41 -9.21 11.45 -7.82
N LEU A 42 -8.98 10.50 -6.90
CA LEU A 42 -8.83 9.09 -7.20
C LEU A 42 -10.02 8.50 -7.97
N THR A 43 -11.23 8.95 -7.66
CA THR A 43 -12.48 8.51 -8.33
C THR A 43 -12.42 8.73 -9.83
N LEU A 44 -12.01 9.92 -10.27
CA LEU A 44 -11.88 10.25 -11.68
C LEU A 44 -10.68 9.55 -12.32
N LEU A 45 -9.56 9.42 -11.61
CA LEU A 45 -8.39 8.68 -12.11
C LEU A 45 -8.72 7.20 -12.39
N ARG A 46 -9.55 6.58 -11.55
CA ARG A 46 -10.08 5.22 -11.76
C ARG A 46 -11.04 5.17 -12.95
N GLN A 47 -11.98 6.12 -13.03
CA GLN A 47 -12.96 6.17 -14.13
C GLN A 47 -12.32 6.19 -15.52
N TYR A 48 -11.22 6.94 -15.68
CA TYR A 48 -10.50 7.04 -16.96
C TYR A 48 -9.31 6.08 -17.09
N ASN A 49 -9.16 5.12 -16.17
CA ASN A 49 -8.08 4.11 -16.16
C ASN A 49 -6.67 4.72 -16.26
N ILE A 50 -6.44 5.90 -15.67
CA ILE A 50 -5.20 6.68 -15.84
C ILE A 50 -3.98 5.90 -15.34
N LYS A 51 -4.11 5.22 -14.18
CA LYS A 51 -3.02 4.39 -13.63
C LYS A 51 -2.58 3.30 -14.61
N MET A 52 -3.53 2.59 -15.21
CA MET A 52 -3.25 1.55 -16.21
C MET A 52 -2.57 2.12 -17.45
N LEU A 53 -3.05 3.26 -17.95
CA LEU A 53 -2.42 3.92 -19.10
C LEU A 53 -0.99 4.37 -18.77
N ALA A 54 -0.78 5.00 -17.62
CA ALA A 54 0.54 5.42 -17.17
C ALA A 54 1.51 4.25 -16.98
N THR A 55 1.05 3.09 -16.50
CA THR A 55 1.92 1.91 -16.35
C THR A 55 2.54 1.42 -17.66
N ARG A 56 1.90 1.67 -18.82
CA ARG A 56 2.47 1.30 -20.14
C ARG A 56 3.72 2.11 -20.48
N TYR A 57 3.85 3.31 -19.90
CA TYR A 57 4.91 4.26 -20.24
C TYR A 57 6.05 4.31 -19.21
N ILE A 58 6.10 3.38 -18.25
CA ILE A 58 7.17 3.36 -17.21
C ILE A 58 8.57 3.06 -17.76
N MET A 59 8.64 2.48 -18.96
CA MET A 59 9.88 2.23 -19.72
C MET A 59 9.99 3.12 -20.96
N HIS A 60 9.14 4.15 -21.10
CA HIS A 60 9.19 5.07 -22.23
C HIS A 60 10.51 5.87 -22.19
N PRO A 61 11.22 6.05 -23.32
CA PRO A 61 12.57 6.63 -23.36
C PRO A 61 12.62 8.03 -22.72
N THR A 62 11.60 8.85 -22.97
CA THR A 62 11.53 10.24 -22.48
C THR A 62 10.56 10.45 -21.33
N ALA A 63 9.57 9.56 -21.15
CA ALA A 63 8.42 9.80 -20.28
C ALA A 63 8.32 8.87 -19.07
N LYS A 64 9.34 8.02 -18.88
CA LYS A 64 9.42 7.07 -17.76
C LYS A 64 9.24 7.73 -16.40
N ASP A 65 9.85 8.90 -16.17
CA ASP A 65 9.86 9.51 -14.84
C ASP A 65 8.51 10.13 -14.49
N ALA A 66 7.88 10.81 -15.45
CA ALA A 66 6.51 11.32 -15.30
C ALA A 66 5.52 10.17 -15.09
N ALA A 67 5.63 9.09 -15.87
CA ALA A 67 4.79 7.90 -15.74
C ALA A 67 4.95 7.22 -14.37
N ARG A 68 6.18 6.99 -13.90
CA ARG A 68 6.46 6.40 -12.59
C ARG A 68 5.92 7.25 -11.46
N ARG A 69 6.11 8.58 -11.53
CA ARG A 69 5.56 9.52 -10.54
C ARG A 69 4.03 9.48 -10.49
N LEU A 70 3.38 9.47 -11.65
CA LEU A 70 1.91 9.42 -11.72
C LEU A 70 1.36 8.10 -11.14
N VAL A 71 1.98 6.97 -11.45
CA VAL A 71 1.62 5.67 -10.87
C VAL A 71 1.82 5.66 -9.35
N ALA A 72 2.92 6.23 -8.86
CA ALA A 72 3.18 6.34 -7.42
C ALA A 72 2.12 7.20 -6.71
N ILE A 73 1.68 8.30 -7.32
CA ILE A 73 0.58 9.13 -6.79
C ILE A 73 -0.71 8.33 -6.73
N CYS A 74 -1.09 7.62 -7.79
CA CYS A 74 -2.30 6.80 -7.80
C CYS A 74 -2.25 5.74 -6.67
N ASN A 75 -1.12 5.05 -6.50
CA ASN A 75 -0.95 4.06 -5.44
C ASN A 75 -1.03 4.67 -4.04
N ARG A 76 -0.52 5.89 -3.84
CA ARG A 76 -0.64 6.59 -2.56
C ARG A 76 -2.09 6.95 -2.26
N LEU A 77 -2.81 7.48 -3.25
CA LEU A 77 -4.23 7.82 -3.13
C LEU A 77 -5.06 6.59 -2.80
N GLU A 78 -4.80 5.45 -3.45
CA GLU A 78 -5.48 4.18 -3.16
C GLU A 78 -5.23 3.69 -1.73
N LYS A 79 -4.03 3.88 -1.19
CA LYS A 79 -3.70 3.52 0.20
C LYS A 79 -4.35 4.45 1.23
N SER A 80 -4.47 5.73 0.92
CA SER A 80 -5.15 6.70 1.80
C SER A 80 -6.67 6.55 1.80
N ASP A 81 -7.28 6.05 0.72
CA ASP A 81 -8.74 5.83 0.63
C ASP A 81 -9.21 4.68 1.55
N VAL A 82 -8.33 3.72 1.84
CA VAL A 82 -8.60 2.59 2.76
C VAL A 82 -8.45 3.00 4.23
N LEU A 83 -7.85 4.15 4.50
CA LEU A 83 -7.57 4.66 5.84
C LEU A 83 -8.27 6.01 6.06
N THR A 84 -9.57 6.01 6.33
CA THR A 84 -10.22 7.17 6.97
C THR A 84 -11.28 6.69 7.97
N PRO A 85 -11.49 7.39 9.10
CA PRO A 85 -11.62 8.84 9.13
C PRO A 85 -10.84 9.59 10.21
N THR A 86 -10.81 10.91 10.02
CA THR A 86 -10.36 11.99 10.92
C THR A 86 -8.86 12.23 11.03
N THR A 87 -8.36 13.21 10.28
CA THR A 87 -8.04 14.56 10.81
C THR A 87 -7.33 15.34 9.71
N ASN A 88 -7.91 16.48 9.35
CA ASN A 88 -7.30 17.47 8.47
C ASN A 88 -5.96 17.94 9.04
N ALA A 89 -4.89 17.85 8.26
CA ALA A 89 -3.78 18.79 8.36
C ALA A 89 -3.00 18.82 7.05
N ASN A 90 -3.20 19.90 6.29
CA ASN A 90 -2.27 20.39 5.29
C ASN A 90 -0.87 20.52 5.93
N GLY A 91 0.16 20.05 5.23
CA GLY A 91 1.53 20.31 5.67
C GLY A 91 2.56 19.56 4.85
N ILE A 92 3.12 20.25 3.85
CA ILE A 92 4.40 19.89 3.24
C ILE A 92 5.43 19.80 4.37
N SER A 93 6.00 18.62 4.62
CA SER A 93 7.19 18.52 5.47
C SER A 93 8.08 17.38 5.02
N ARG A 94 9.13 17.74 4.29
CA ARG A 94 10.34 16.93 4.19
C ARG A 94 11.03 17.00 5.55
N LYS A 95 10.73 16.08 6.47
CA LYS A 95 11.55 15.92 7.70
C LYS A 95 11.89 14.45 7.90
N ARG A 96 13.18 14.26 8.19
CA ARG A 96 13.86 13.00 8.53
C ARG A 96 13.05 12.20 9.56
N PRO A 97 13.17 10.85 9.57
CA PRO A 97 12.62 10.06 10.67
C PRO A 97 13.25 10.54 11.99
N ASN A 98 12.38 10.93 12.90
CA ASN A 98 12.69 11.49 14.20
C ASN A 98 13.13 10.35 15.14
N THR A 99 14.37 10.40 15.63
CA THR A 99 14.98 9.37 16.49
C THR A 99 14.50 9.47 17.95
N ASP A 100 13.74 10.50 18.30
CA ASP A 100 13.42 10.80 19.70
C ASP A 100 12.17 10.07 20.23
N ALA A 101 11.44 9.33 19.38
CA ALA A 101 10.22 8.62 19.80
C ALA A 101 10.48 7.22 20.41
N ILE A 102 11.74 6.75 20.42
CA ILE A 102 12.09 5.41 20.92
C ILE A 102 12.59 5.45 22.38
N GLU A 103 13.12 6.59 22.86
CA GLU A 103 13.61 6.70 24.25
C GLU A 103 12.46 6.73 25.28
N ASP A 104 11.30 7.27 24.93
CA ASP A 104 10.13 7.32 25.84
C ASP A 104 9.45 5.95 26.06
N LEU A 105 9.71 4.96 25.20
CA LEU A 105 9.13 3.61 25.33
C LEU A 105 9.96 2.68 26.23
N ILE A 106 11.20 3.05 26.56
CA ILE A 106 12.12 2.20 27.35
C ILE A 106 12.15 2.63 28.84
N SER A 107 11.66 3.81 29.19
CA SER A 107 11.67 4.35 30.57
C SER A 107 10.59 3.76 31.50
N CYS A 108 9.64 2.98 30.98
CA CYS A 108 8.55 2.39 31.80
C CYS A 108 8.94 1.13 32.60
N LYS A 109 10.19 1.01 33.06
CA LYS A 109 10.57 0.05 34.12
C LYS A 109 10.76 0.79 35.44
N ARG A 110 9.62 1.02 36.09
CA ARG A 110 9.41 1.35 37.51
C ARG A 110 10.65 1.20 38.42
N THR A 111 11.37 2.29 38.62
CA THR A 111 12.06 2.58 39.89
C THR A 111 11.06 3.35 40.75
N THR A 112 10.77 2.86 41.95
CA THR A 112 9.88 3.52 42.92
C THR A 112 10.39 4.92 43.26
N PRO A 113 9.60 6.00 43.11
CA PRO A 113 9.99 7.29 43.65
C PRO A 113 9.76 7.29 45.17
N ILE A 114 10.84 7.47 45.91
CA ILE A 114 10.83 7.81 47.33
C ILE A 114 10.01 9.10 47.47
N MET A 115 8.89 9.03 48.18
CA MET A 115 8.09 10.20 48.53
C MET A 115 8.92 11.14 49.40
N SER A 116 9.23 12.31 48.85
CA SER A 116 9.72 13.45 49.60
C SER A 116 8.63 13.96 50.53
N ALA A 117 8.82 13.77 51.84
CA ALA A 117 8.04 14.45 52.89
C ALA A 117 8.75 15.73 53.36
N PRO A 118 8.01 16.76 53.84
CA PRO A 118 8.57 18.08 54.11
C PRO A 118 9.24 18.19 55.48
N LYS A 119 10.19 19.13 55.55
CA LYS A 119 11.10 19.49 56.65
C LYS A 119 10.51 19.43 58.07
N SER A 120 11.28 18.87 59.02
CA SER A 120 11.28 19.32 60.41
C SER A 120 12.63 19.10 61.11
N LYS A 121 13.23 20.22 61.54
CA LYS A 121 14.10 20.49 62.71
C LYS A 121 15.30 19.54 63.00
N SER A 122 16.49 20.14 62.99
CA SER A 122 17.76 19.62 63.54
C SER A 122 17.69 19.36 65.06
N PRO A 123 18.53 18.46 65.61
CA PRO A 123 19.83 18.91 66.16
C PRO A 123 21.03 17.95 65.98
N THR A 124 22.21 18.58 65.89
CA THR A 124 23.58 18.19 66.29
C THR A 124 23.89 16.73 66.66
N ALA A 125 24.83 16.08 65.95
CA ALA A 125 25.90 15.25 66.53
C ALA A 125 27.00 14.87 65.51
N THR A 126 28.20 14.67 66.07
CA THR A 126 29.55 14.68 65.49
C THR A 126 29.98 13.33 64.85
N LYS A 127 30.97 13.40 63.92
CA LYS A 127 32.10 12.46 63.66
C LYS A 127 32.17 11.67 62.32
N GLU A 128 33.23 12.01 61.57
CA GLU A 128 34.28 11.14 60.96
C GLU A 128 34.02 10.22 59.73
N GLY A 129 34.57 10.67 58.57
CA GLY A 129 35.39 9.88 57.60
C GLY A 129 34.71 8.88 56.63
N PRO A 130 35.43 8.36 55.59
CA PRO A 130 36.38 9.00 54.68
C PRO A 130 36.01 8.82 53.17
N SER A 131 36.61 9.69 52.35
CA SER A 131 36.78 9.70 50.89
C SER A 131 36.41 8.42 50.10
N GLN A 132 35.36 8.52 49.27
CA GLN A 132 34.93 7.47 48.36
C GLN A 132 35.74 7.52 47.05
N ARG A 133 36.66 6.57 46.94
CA ARG A 133 37.51 6.22 45.81
C ARG A 133 36.68 6.05 44.52
N HIS A 134 37.05 6.76 43.45
CA HIS A 134 36.52 6.54 42.10
C HIS A 134 36.71 5.07 41.67
N GLN A 135 35.62 4.33 41.48
CA GLN A 135 35.65 3.03 40.81
C GLN A 135 35.39 3.23 39.32
N SER A 136 36.45 3.08 38.52
CA SER A 136 36.36 2.99 37.06
C SER A 136 35.77 1.62 36.68
N ILE A 137 34.59 1.63 36.07
CA ILE A 137 33.93 0.42 35.57
C ILE A 137 34.67 -0.04 34.30
N SER A 138 35.37 -1.16 34.39
CA SER A 138 35.99 -1.84 33.25
C SER A 138 34.91 -2.53 32.42
N THR A 139 34.60 -1.98 31.24
CA THR A 139 33.78 -2.65 30.22
C THR A 139 34.60 -3.70 29.50
N GLN A 140 34.83 -4.86 30.14
CA GLN A 140 35.20 -6.08 29.44
C GLN A 140 33.92 -6.82 29.04
N THR A 141 33.35 -6.49 27.88
CA THR A 141 32.30 -7.32 27.29
C THR A 141 32.92 -8.60 26.74
N ASN A 142 32.48 -9.68 27.34
CA ASN A 142 32.89 -11.07 27.17
C ASN A 142 32.78 -11.52 25.70
N SER A 143 33.92 -11.81 25.05
CA SER A 143 34.02 -12.32 23.66
C SER A 143 33.08 -13.51 23.38
N GLU A 144 32.82 -14.31 24.42
CA GLU A 144 31.99 -15.51 24.35
C GLU A 144 30.48 -15.18 24.26
N GLU A 145 30.04 -14.08 24.88
CA GLU A 145 28.65 -13.61 24.76
C GLU A 145 28.36 -13.03 23.38
N GLN A 146 29.34 -12.34 22.78
CA GLN A 146 29.23 -11.82 21.42
C GLN A 146 29.12 -12.97 20.41
N LYS A 147 29.98 -13.99 20.52
CA LYS A 147 29.92 -15.19 19.68
C LYS A 147 28.57 -15.92 19.81
N LYS A 148 28.04 -16.04 21.03
CA LYS A 148 26.71 -16.65 21.29
C LYS A 148 25.57 -15.83 20.68
N ARG A 149 25.69 -14.50 20.65
CA ARG A 149 24.70 -13.62 20.02
C ARG A 149 24.73 -13.75 18.49
N GLU A 150 25.92 -13.79 17.90
CA GLU A 150 26.13 -13.99 16.47
C GLU A 150 25.59 -15.34 16.00
N GLU A 151 25.83 -16.41 16.76
CA GLU A 151 25.32 -17.75 16.46
C GLU A 151 23.78 -17.82 16.49
N ARG A 152 23.13 -17.12 17.44
CA ARG A 152 21.67 -16.99 17.47
C ARG A 152 21.15 -16.24 16.24
N MET A 153 21.80 -15.14 15.86
CA MET A 153 21.42 -14.36 14.67
C MET A 153 21.57 -15.18 13.38
N ALA A 154 22.64 -15.98 13.26
CA ALA A 154 22.85 -16.85 12.11
C ALA A 154 21.77 -17.94 12.00
N ARG A 155 21.39 -18.56 13.13
CA ARG A 155 20.31 -19.55 13.17
C ARG A 155 18.96 -18.94 12.79
N ASP A 156 18.64 -17.76 13.31
CA ASP A 156 17.39 -17.08 12.98
C ASP A 156 17.34 -16.64 11.52
N PHE A 157 18.48 -16.21 10.96
CA PHE A 157 18.60 -15.89 9.54
C PHE A 157 18.33 -17.12 8.66
N GLN A 158 18.91 -18.27 8.99
CA GLN A 158 18.64 -19.52 8.26
C GLN A 158 17.16 -19.93 8.35
N LYS A 159 16.54 -19.82 9.54
CA LYS A 159 15.10 -20.08 9.71
C LYS A 159 14.24 -19.18 8.83
N ARG A 160 14.53 -17.88 8.80
CA ARG A 160 13.82 -16.92 7.92
C ARG A 160 13.97 -17.29 6.46
N LYS A 161 15.19 -17.63 6.03
CA LYS A 161 15.47 -18.07 4.65
C LYS A 161 14.68 -19.34 4.28
N ALA A 162 14.59 -20.31 5.19
CA ALA A 162 13.82 -21.55 4.97
C ALA A 162 12.31 -21.29 4.85
N VAL A 163 11.75 -20.44 5.72
CA VAL A 163 10.34 -20.05 5.68
C VAL A 163 10.02 -19.30 4.38
N GLU A 164 10.88 -18.37 3.97
CA GLU A 164 10.69 -17.64 2.72
C GLU A 164 10.80 -18.55 1.49
N ALA A 165 11.74 -19.50 1.49
CA ALA A 165 11.84 -20.51 0.43
C ALA A 165 10.58 -21.40 0.35
N ALA A 166 10.02 -21.80 1.49
CA ALA A 166 8.77 -22.57 1.54
C ALA A 166 7.59 -21.75 0.98
N ARG A 167 7.49 -20.47 1.33
CA ARG A 167 6.46 -19.56 0.80
C ARG A 167 6.57 -19.38 -0.71
N MET A 168 7.80 -19.26 -1.23
CA MET A 168 8.04 -19.16 -2.68
C MET A 168 7.63 -20.43 -3.42
N LYS A 169 7.91 -21.61 -2.85
CA LYS A 169 7.48 -22.90 -3.44
C LYS A 169 5.95 -23.04 -3.50
N ASP A 170 5.24 -22.68 -2.43
CA ASP A 170 3.77 -22.70 -2.42
C ASP A 170 3.17 -21.75 -3.47
N ALA A 171 3.75 -20.55 -3.62
CA ALA A 171 3.34 -19.62 -4.66
C ALA A 171 3.61 -20.14 -6.08
N GLU A 172 4.74 -20.80 -6.29
CA GLU A 172 5.09 -21.41 -7.58
C GLU A 172 4.16 -22.59 -7.91
N GLU A 173 3.84 -23.44 -6.93
CA GLU A 173 2.92 -24.57 -7.10
C GLU A 173 1.50 -24.09 -7.45
N LYS A 174 0.99 -23.07 -6.77
CA LYS A 174 -0.29 -22.43 -7.13
C LYS A 174 -0.29 -21.90 -8.55
N ARG A 175 0.81 -21.29 -8.99
CA ARG A 175 0.95 -20.83 -10.39
C ARG A 175 0.93 -21.99 -11.37
N ARG A 176 1.60 -23.11 -11.06
CA ARG A 176 1.57 -24.32 -11.90
C ARG A 176 0.15 -24.90 -11.99
N GLN A 177 -0.57 -24.98 -10.87
CA GLN A 177 -1.97 -25.44 -10.85
C GLN A 177 -2.88 -24.55 -11.72
N GLN A 178 -2.72 -23.23 -11.66
CA GLN A 178 -3.48 -22.31 -12.52
C GLN A 178 -3.19 -22.53 -14.01
N LEU A 179 -1.93 -22.77 -14.37
CA LEU A 179 -1.56 -23.05 -15.76
C LEU A 179 -2.18 -24.36 -16.26
N MET A 180 -2.13 -25.42 -15.44
CA MET A 180 -2.79 -26.69 -15.78
C MET A 180 -4.30 -26.52 -15.96
N ALA A 181 -4.98 -25.79 -15.06
CA ALA A 181 -6.42 -25.53 -15.20
C ALA A 181 -6.77 -24.75 -16.47
N ILE A 182 -5.94 -23.78 -16.87
CA ILE A 182 -6.12 -23.03 -18.12
C ILE A 182 -5.93 -23.96 -19.33
N GLU A 183 -4.93 -24.83 -19.29
CA GLU A 183 -4.66 -25.78 -20.37
C GLU A 183 -5.77 -26.82 -20.50
N GLU A 184 -6.25 -27.38 -19.39
CA GLU A 184 -7.40 -28.29 -19.35
C GLU A 184 -8.65 -27.62 -19.91
N TYR A 185 -8.95 -26.39 -19.49
CA TYR A 185 -10.09 -25.64 -20.03
C TYR A 185 -9.99 -25.42 -21.55
N LYS A 186 -8.79 -25.13 -22.07
CA LYS A 186 -8.56 -25.03 -23.52
C LYS A 186 -8.81 -26.37 -24.23
N GLN A 187 -8.34 -27.47 -23.66
CA GLN A 187 -8.56 -28.80 -24.23
C GLN A 187 -10.05 -29.19 -24.22
N GLN A 188 -10.77 -28.92 -23.12
CA GLN A 188 -12.21 -29.13 -23.02
C GLN A 188 -12.97 -28.31 -24.08
N ARG A 189 -12.60 -27.03 -24.26
CA ARG A 189 -13.19 -26.18 -25.31
C ARG A 189 -12.94 -26.71 -26.72
N LEU A 190 -11.75 -27.23 -27.00
CA LEU A 190 -11.42 -27.84 -28.29
C LEU A 190 -12.16 -29.17 -28.51
N GLN A 191 -12.39 -29.97 -27.47
CA GLN A 191 -13.24 -31.16 -27.55
C GLN A 191 -14.71 -30.79 -27.77
N ALA A 192 -15.23 -29.79 -27.06
CA ALA A 192 -16.60 -29.30 -27.24
C ALA A 192 -16.84 -28.75 -28.66
N ILE A 193 -15.84 -28.09 -29.27
CA ILE A 193 -15.92 -27.65 -30.67
C ILE A 193 -15.91 -28.87 -31.62
N ARG A 194 -15.12 -29.91 -31.33
CA ARG A 194 -15.06 -31.13 -32.14
C ARG A 194 -16.33 -31.99 -32.09
N PHE A 195 -17.04 -32.01 -30.95
CA PHE A 195 -18.27 -32.81 -30.77
C PHE A 195 -19.57 -32.00 -30.87
N GLY A 196 -19.54 -30.66 -30.71
CA GLY A 196 -20.70 -29.77 -30.82
C GLY A 196 -20.93 -29.19 -32.22
N GLY A 197 -20.12 -29.60 -33.22
CA GLY A 197 -20.26 -29.20 -34.62
C GLY A 197 -21.25 -30.03 -35.44
N SER A 198 -21.83 -31.08 -34.85
CA SER A 198 -22.80 -31.97 -35.49
C SER A 198 -24.00 -32.20 -34.57
N ASP A 199 -24.84 -31.19 -34.38
CA ASP A 199 -26.25 -31.35 -34.73
C ASP A 199 -27.08 -30.09 -34.45
N THR A 200 -27.89 -29.77 -35.46
CA THR A 200 -29.12 -28.97 -35.43
C THR A 200 -29.04 -27.47 -35.18
N LYS A 201 -29.49 -26.75 -36.21
CA LYS A 201 -29.91 -25.35 -36.19
C LYS A 201 -31.09 -25.12 -35.24
N GLU A 202 -31.32 -23.83 -35.00
CA GLU A 202 -32.60 -23.17 -34.78
C GLU A 202 -32.95 -22.71 -33.35
N ASN A 203 -33.15 -21.39 -33.24
CA ASN A 203 -33.90 -20.68 -32.21
C ASN A 203 -33.29 -20.53 -30.80
N GLN A 204 -32.41 -19.52 -30.64
CA GLN A 204 -32.38 -18.75 -29.39
C GLN A 204 -32.44 -17.25 -29.67
N LYS A 205 -33.68 -16.72 -29.68
CA LYS A 205 -33.95 -15.32 -29.37
C LYS A 205 -33.56 -15.06 -27.90
N PRO A 206 -33.09 -13.85 -27.52
CA PRO A 206 -32.82 -13.53 -26.12
C PRO A 206 -34.12 -13.58 -25.31
N MET A 207 -34.21 -14.51 -24.37
CA MET A 207 -35.27 -14.53 -23.36
C MET A 207 -35.19 -13.26 -22.51
N LYS A 208 -36.26 -12.46 -22.53
CA LYS A 208 -36.48 -11.36 -21.57
C LYS A 208 -36.46 -11.91 -20.14
N PRO A 209 -35.82 -11.26 -19.16
CA PRO A 209 -35.95 -11.65 -17.76
C PRO A 209 -37.38 -11.35 -17.29
N LYS A 210 -38.10 -12.40 -16.89
CA LYS A 210 -39.42 -12.31 -16.25
C LYS A 210 -39.26 -11.63 -14.89
N GLY A 211 -39.71 -10.39 -14.78
CA GLY A 211 -39.91 -9.73 -13.49
C GLY A 211 -40.96 -10.48 -12.68
N LYS A 212 -40.57 -11.02 -11.52
CA LYS A 212 -41.49 -11.52 -10.50
C LYS A 212 -42.30 -10.33 -9.94
N ARG A 213 -43.52 -10.13 -10.43
CA ARG A 213 -44.55 -9.38 -9.69
C ARG A 213 -45.37 -10.37 -8.88
N GLY A 214 -44.89 -10.65 -7.67
CA GLY A 214 -45.73 -11.12 -6.59
C GLY A 214 -46.14 -9.91 -5.75
N ASN A 215 -47.40 -9.50 -5.84
CA ASN A 215 -48.21 -9.35 -4.64
C ASN A 215 -49.67 -9.11 -5.03
N CYS A 216 -50.44 -10.14 -4.73
CA CYS A 216 -51.88 -10.17 -4.69
C CYS A 216 -52.29 -9.48 -3.39
N PHE A 217 -52.93 -8.31 -3.46
CA PHE A 217 -53.82 -7.87 -2.39
C PHE A 217 -55.15 -7.46 -3.03
N LYS A 218 -56.01 -8.47 -3.19
CA LYS A 218 -57.45 -8.30 -3.10
C LYS A 218 -57.77 -8.33 -1.60
N CYS A 219 -58.37 -7.27 -1.08
CA CYS A 219 -59.46 -7.38 -0.12
C CYS A 219 -60.37 -6.16 -0.31
N ARG A 220 -61.61 -6.46 -0.72
CA ARG A 220 -62.79 -5.61 -0.56
C ARG A 220 -63.04 -5.38 0.93
N PHE A 221 -63.50 -4.19 1.31
CA PHE A 221 -64.86 -3.95 1.81
C PHE A 221 -65.22 -2.50 1.51
#